data_AF-A0A024GBX0-F1
#
_entry.id   AF-A0A024GBX0-F1
#
_cell.length_a   1.000
_cell.length_b   1.000
_cell.length_c   1.000
_cell.angle_alpha   90.00
_cell.angle_beta   90.00
_cell.angle_gamma   90.00
#
_symmetry.space_group_name_H-M   'P 1'
#
loop_
_entity.id
_entity.type
_entity.pdbx_description
1 polymer ?
#
loop_
_entity_poly.entity_id
_entity_poly.type
_entity_poly.pdbx_seq_one_letter_code
_entity_poly.pdbx_strand_id
1 'polypeptide(L)'
;MVASVNDALKGVIFERERALIELPTNVQEEAKSLVAYFTSPEGKTELIKHCGTKKSKTNSFHTIKGSAFLSVLEASLKRGADTEPKSETNDDSTPTPTSTSTPEEIKQLAYALVFSGLITPYKENESPIGPFSFDAELYIIVISFPAENEESFSVWSLKEGAIQAGFLKRKGSGIFSNLRGSKKVYGIINEAQKVLALFESDHAFKTQSVIQLTADSWVEFDSTIANAIKVHNKDGSEVLIASSKEKAEEWLNACINAGAQYREAFTKNIDDVTSFYELSDFDMEHKEVSMSTYKSKVLLIVNVSSMCGLTPTNYTDLVALDEKYRDQGLQILAFPCNQFANQEPGTHEEIMEFVKQYKCAFPFFEKADVNGAKARPVFMYLKAKLPGSFGSFVKWNFTKFLVDRDGKPHKRYAPKDPPLSFEDEIKELLAAKTEEAEKANTTASEPVVNANKEVKTTEEPEKTTTTEDIEAVKSTEIKEKQQESAESTTANKSEAQVDAQVSKDVEDQK
;
A
#
# COMPACT_ATOMS: atom_id res chain seq x y z
N MET A 1 -1.08 22.45 -14.64
CA MET A 1 -2.00 21.55 -15.39
C MET A 1 -2.37 20.43 -14.46
N VAL A 2 -3.65 20.33 -14.09
CA VAL A 2 -4.15 19.22 -13.26
C VAL A 2 -4.33 18.05 -14.23
N ALA A 3 -3.41 17.08 -14.19
CA ALA A 3 -3.65 15.79 -14.80
C ALA A 3 -4.94 15.24 -14.19
N SER A 4 -5.88 14.80 -15.01
CA SER A 4 -7.13 14.23 -14.49
C SER A 4 -6.78 13.00 -13.64
N VAL A 5 -7.61 12.64 -12.66
CA VAL A 5 -7.40 11.44 -11.83
C VAL A 5 -7.20 10.17 -12.71
N ASN A 6 -7.74 10.18 -13.93
CA ASN A 6 -7.57 9.12 -14.92
C ASN A 6 -6.16 9.05 -15.54
N ASP A 7 -5.35 10.11 -15.53
CA ASP A 7 -3.99 10.10 -16.11
C ASP A 7 -2.96 9.44 -15.17
N ALA A 8 -3.28 9.32 -13.88
CA ALA A 8 -2.40 8.72 -12.88
C ALA A 8 -2.48 7.18 -12.86
N LEU A 9 -3.62 6.62 -13.26
CA LEU A 9 -3.88 5.18 -13.23
C LEU A 9 -3.22 4.48 -14.44
N LYS A 10 -2.35 3.50 -14.16
CA LYS A 10 -1.58 2.75 -15.17
C LYS A 10 -2.08 1.31 -15.27
N GLY A 11 -1.97 0.71 -16.45
CA GLY A 11 -2.41 -0.66 -16.71
C GLY A 11 -3.41 -0.75 -17.86
N VAL A 12 -3.48 -1.94 -18.47
CA VAL A 12 -4.25 -2.21 -19.70
C VAL A 12 -5.70 -1.75 -19.61
N ILE A 13 -6.38 -1.96 -18.47
CA ILE A 13 -7.78 -1.55 -18.30
C ILE A 13 -7.96 -0.03 -18.45
N PHE A 14 -7.04 0.77 -17.90
CA PHE A 14 -7.11 2.23 -17.92
C PHE A 14 -6.61 2.79 -19.26
N GLU A 15 -5.59 2.16 -19.84
CA GLU A 15 -5.06 2.57 -21.15
C GLU A 15 -6.07 2.35 -22.27
N ARG A 16 -6.76 1.21 -22.27
CA ARG A 16 -7.85 0.94 -23.21
C ARG A 16 -9.05 1.84 -22.98
N GLU A 17 -9.37 2.17 -21.73
CA GLU A 17 -10.44 3.12 -21.42
C GLU A 17 -10.15 4.53 -21.95
N ARG A 18 -8.94 5.04 -21.75
CA ARG A 18 -8.52 6.33 -22.32
C ARG A 18 -8.60 6.30 -23.85
N ALA A 19 -8.08 5.25 -24.48
CA ALA A 19 -8.16 5.09 -25.93
C ALA A 19 -9.61 5.04 -26.45
N LEU A 20 -10.53 4.42 -25.72
CA LEU A 20 -11.96 4.40 -26.07
C LEU A 20 -12.57 5.79 -26.03
N ILE A 21 -12.23 6.62 -25.04
CA ILE A 21 -12.76 7.98 -24.86
C ILE A 21 -12.18 8.95 -25.90
N GLU A 22 -10.99 8.67 -26.44
CA GLU A 22 -10.37 9.45 -27.52
C GLU A 22 -10.99 9.20 -28.91
N LEU A 23 -11.75 8.12 -29.09
CA LEU A 23 -12.44 7.84 -30.36
C LEU A 23 -13.56 8.85 -30.64
N PRO A 24 -13.95 9.06 -31.91
CA PRO A 24 -15.11 9.90 -32.24
C PRO A 24 -16.38 9.49 -31.48
N THR A 25 -17.17 10.46 -31.01
CA THR A 25 -18.35 10.20 -30.16
C THR A 25 -19.34 9.23 -30.80
N ASN A 26 -19.56 9.32 -32.11
CA ASN A 26 -20.42 8.38 -32.84
C ASN A 26 -19.88 6.94 -32.79
N VAL A 27 -18.55 6.74 -32.83
CA VAL A 27 -17.93 5.41 -32.69
C VAL A 27 -18.11 4.88 -31.28
N GLN A 28 -18.01 5.74 -30.26
CA GLN A 28 -18.23 5.34 -28.86
C GLN A 28 -19.67 4.89 -28.61
N GLU A 29 -20.65 5.65 -29.09
CA GLU A 29 -22.08 5.34 -28.95
C GLU A 29 -22.46 4.06 -29.71
N GLU A 30 -21.94 3.90 -30.91
CA GLU A 30 -22.14 2.69 -31.71
C GLU A 30 -21.50 1.47 -31.04
N ALA A 31 -20.26 1.60 -30.55
CA ALA A 31 -19.58 0.54 -29.82
C ALA A 31 -20.36 0.13 -28.57
N LYS A 32 -20.90 1.08 -27.81
CA LYS A 32 -21.73 0.81 -26.64
C LYS A 32 -23.00 0.03 -27.01
N SER A 33 -23.67 0.42 -28.10
CA SER A 33 -24.86 -0.26 -28.60
C SER A 33 -24.54 -1.69 -29.06
N LEU A 34 -23.43 -1.88 -29.76
CA LEU A 34 -22.94 -3.20 -30.18
C LEU A 34 -22.50 -4.07 -29.01
N VAL A 35 -21.88 -3.52 -27.97
CA VAL A 35 -21.59 -4.26 -26.73
C VAL A 35 -22.91 -4.74 -26.09
N ALA A 36 -23.92 -3.88 -25.98
CA ALA A 36 -25.23 -4.28 -25.46
C ALA A 36 -25.89 -5.36 -26.33
N TYR A 37 -25.78 -5.25 -27.65
CA TYR A 37 -26.31 -6.25 -28.57
C TYR A 37 -25.57 -7.59 -28.46
N PHE A 38 -24.24 -7.60 -28.56
CA PHE A 38 -23.45 -8.82 -28.53
C PHE A 38 -23.33 -9.48 -27.15
N THR A 39 -23.78 -8.80 -26.08
CA THR A 39 -23.99 -9.40 -24.75
C THR A 39 -25.34 -10.13 -24.64
N SER A 40 -26.32 -9.82 -25.49
CA SER A 40 -27.64 -10.49 -25.52
C SER A 40 -27.56 -11.93 -26.04
N PRO A 41 -28.55 -12.80 -25.71
CA PRO A 41 -28.64 -14.15 -26.28
C PRO A 41 -28.62 -14.17 -27.82
N GLU A 42 -29.32 -13.22 -28.46
CA GLU A 42 -29.44 -13.09 -29.91
C GLU A 42 -28.11 -12.72 -30.55
N GLY A 43 -27.46 -11.66 -30.04
CA GLY A 43 -26.15 -11.21 -30.55
C GLY A 43 -25.05 -12.26 -30.34
N LYS A 44 -25.06 -12.97 -29.20
CA LYS A 44 -24.16 -14.11 -28.97
C LYS A 44 -24.34 -15.21 -30.01
N THR A 45 -25.60 -15.57 -30.29
CA THR A 45 -25.93 -16.57 -31.31
C THR A 45 -25.45 -16.13 -32.69
N GLU A 46 -25.61 -14.84 -33.02
CA GLU A 46 -25.12 -14.29 -34.28
C GLU A 46 -23.59 -14.39 -34.41
N LEU A 47 -22.85 -13.97 -33.39
CA LEU A 47 -21.38 -14.06 -33.35
C LEU A 47 -20.91 -15.51 -33.52
N ILE A 48 -21.52 -16.45 -32.78
CA ILE A 48 -21.15 -17.86 -32.84
C ILE A 48 -21.37 -18.42 -34.25
N LYS A 49 -22.55 -18.13 -34.83
CA LYS A 49 -22.97 -18.65 -36.14
C LYS A 49 -22.13 -18.11 -37.28
N HIS A 50 -21.87 -16.80 -37.31
CA HIS A 50 -21.28 -16.14 -38.48
C HIS A 50 -19.77 -15.99 -38.40
N CYS A 51 -19.18 -15.94 -37.20
CA CYS A 51 -17.73 -15.84 -37.05
C CYS A 51 -17.02 -17.21 -37.05
N GLY A 52 -17.77 -18.32 -36.98
CA GLY A 52 -17.25 -19.68 -36.99
C GLY A 52 -16.41 -19.97 -35.76
N THR A 53 -17.06 -20.23 -34.61
CA THR A 53 -16.32 -20.46 -33.37
C THR A 53 -15.70 -21.85 -33.29
N LYS A 54 -14.44 -21.94 -32.87
CA LYS A 54 -13.87 -23.19 -32.35
C LYS A 54 -13.86 -23.12 -30.82
N LYS A 55 -14.64 -23.98 -30.18
CA LYS A 55 -14.54 -24.20 -28.72
C LYS A 55 -13.19 -24.85 -28.43
N SER A 56 -12.39 -24.25 -27.57
CA SER A 56 -11.15 -24.89 -27.13
C SER A 56 -11.47 -26.16 -26.36
N LYS A 57 -10.73 -27.25 -26.61
CA LYS A 57 -10.90 -28.51 -25.86
C LYS A 57 -10.39 -28.41 -24.42
N THR A 58 -9.52 -27.44 -24.13
CA THR A 58 -8.85 -27.27 -22.84
C THR A 58 -9.29 -26.01 -22.10
N ASN A 59 -9.80 -24.99 -22.83
CA ASN A 59 -10.19 -23.72 -22.24
C ASN A 59 -11.69 -23.46 -22.47
N SER A 60 -12.33 -22.76 -21.54
CA SER A 60 -13.77 -22.48 -21.64
C SER A 60 -14.10 -21.56 -22.81
N PHE A 61 -13.22 -20.65 -23.23
CA PHE A 61 -13.52 -19.57 -24.19
C PHE A 61 -13.76 -19.97 -25.66
N HIS A 62 -14.50 -19.10 -26.38
CA HIS A 62 -14.73 -19.17 -27.83
C HIS A 62 -13.77 -18.23 -28.57
N THR A 63 -13.20 -18.70 -29.68
CA THR A 63 -12.42 -17.87 -30.59
C THR A 63 -13.17 -17.59 -31.89
N ILE A 64 -12.95 -16.42 -32.48
CA ILE A 64 -13.49 -15.97 -33.75
C ILE A 64 -12.37 -15.50 -34.67
N LYS A 65 -12.55 -15.59 -35.98
CA LYS A 65 -11.63 -14.95 -36.94
C LYS A 65 -11.93 -13.45 -37.01
N GLY A 66 -10.91 -12.60 -36.93
CA GLY A 66 -11.08 -11.15 -37.00
C GLY A 66 -11.78 -10.69 -38.28
N SER A 67 -11.44 -11.26 -39.44
CA SER A 67 -12.06 -10.93 -40.73
C SER A 67 -13.54 -11.29 -40.81
N ALA A 68 -13.94 -12.39 -40.16
CA ALA A 68 -15.34 -12.76 -40.03
C ALA A 68 -16.08 -11.81 -39.07
N PHE A 69 -15.42 -11.37 -38.00
CA PHE A 69 -15.96 -10.37 -37.08
C PHE A 69 -16.21 -9.03 -37.77
N LEU A 70 -15.26 -8.53 -38.58
CA LEU A 70 -15.45 -7.31 -39.38
C LEU A 70 -16.67 -7.44 -40.31
N SER A 71 -16.87 -8.60 -40.92
CA SER A 71 -18.04 -8.86 -41.78
C SER A 71 -19.36 -8.80 -41.01
N VAL A 72 -19.39 -9.28 -39.75
CA VAL A 72 -20.56 -9.18 -38.87
C VAL A 72 -20.82 -7.74 -38.43
N LEU A 73 -19.76 -6.95 -38.15
CA LEU A 73 -19.90 -5.53 -37.85
C LEU A 73 -20.48 -4.76 -39.04
N GLU A 74 -19.96 -5.00 -40.24
CA GLU A 74 -20.47 -4.38 -41.47
C GLU A 74 -21.95 -4.72 -41.71
N ALA A 75 -22.33 -5.98 -41.51
CA ALA A 75 -23.73 -6.41 -41.64
C ALA A 75 -24.64 -5.78 -40.56
N SER A 76 -24.13 -5.60 -39.34
CA SER A 76 -24.89 -4.99 -38.23
C SER A 76 -25.18 -3.52 -38.49
N LEU A 77 -24.19 -2.77 -38.99
CA LEU A 77 -24.34 -1.36 -39.35
C LEU A 77 -25.36 -1.16 -40.48
N LYS A 78 -25.35 -2.03 -41.50
CA LYS A 78 -26.33 -1.99 -42.60
C LYS A 78 -27.76 -2.20 -42.11
N ARG A 79 -27.98 -3.13 -41.16
CA ARG A 79 -29.32 -3.39 -40.60
C ARG A 79 -29.85 -2.24 -39.75
N GLY A 80 -28.99 -1.52 -39.02
CA GLY A 80 -29.37 -0.34 -38.26
C GLY A 80 -29.87 0.80 -39.15
N ALA A 81 -29.18 1.03 -40.28
CA ALA A 81 -29.56 2.04 -41.27
C ALA A 81 -30.91 1.77 -41.95
N ASP A 82 -31.29 0.49 -42.12
CA ASP A 82 -32.57 0.11 -42.74
C ASP A 82 -33.79 0.26 -41.80
N THR A 83 -33.57 0.49 -40.50
CA THR A 83 -34.64 0.59 -39.48
C THR A 83 -35.03 2.01 -39.07
N GLU A 84 -34.37 3.06 -39.58
CA GLU A 84 -34.86 4.43 -39.41
C GLU A 84 -36.17 4.66 -40.18
N PRO A 85 -37.22 5.23 -39.56
CA PRO A 85 -38.48 5.47 -40.24
C PRO A 85 -38.27 6.52 -41.34
N LYS A 86 -38.42 6.12 -42.61
CA LYS A 86 -38.55 7.07 -43.72
C LYS A 86 -39.74 7.96 -43.44
N SER A 87 -39.52 9.23 -43.15
CA SER A 87 -40.58 10.22 -43.11
C SER A 87 -41.24 10.27 -44.50
N GLU A 88 -42.50 9.86 -44.58
CA GLU A 88 -43.29 9.96 -45.79
C GLU A 88 -43.58 11.44 -46.09
N THR A 89 -42.71 12.06 -46.87
CA THR A 89 -43.08 13.22 -47.69
C THR A 89 -42.85 12.83 -49.14
N ASN A 90 -43.94 12.71 -49.88
CA ASN A 90 -43.95 12.51 -51.32
C ASN A 90 -43.29 13.71 -52.00
N ASP A 91 -42.02 13.58 -52.35
CA ASP A 91 -41.39 14.38 -53.39
C ASP A 91 -40.55 13.45 -54.28
N ASP A 92 -40.77 13.55 -55.58
CA ASP A 92 -40.17 12.73 -56.62
C ASP A 92 -38.72 13.17 -56.83
N SER A 93 -37.87 12.76 -55.91
CA SER A 93 -36.42 12.75 -56.10
C SER A 93 -35.90 11.41 -55.59
N THR A 94 -35.29 10.65 -56.50
CA THR A 94 -34.59 9.40 -56.20
C THR A 94 -33.75 9.55 -54.92
N PRO A 95 -34.00 8.75 -53.87
CA PRO A 95 -33.15 8.76 -52.70
C PRO A 95 -31.86 8.03 -53.08
N THR A 96 -30.77 8.78 -53.22
CA THR A 96 -29.42 8.22 -53.25
C THR A 96 -29.20 7.48 -51.92
N PRO A 97 -28.73 6.22 -51.91
CA PRO A 97 -28.49 5.48 -50.67
C PRO A 97 -27.22 6.03 -50.00
N THR A 98 -27.36 7.02 -49.15
CA THR A 98 -26.29 7.55 -48.29
C THR A 98 -26.24 6.78 -46.98
N SER A 99 -25.27 5.86 -46.86
CA SER A 99 -24.40 5.63 -45.68
C SER A 99 -23.85 4.19 -45.66
N THR A 100 -23.05 3.81 -46.66
CA THR A 100 -22.16 2.66 -46.47
C THR A 100 -21.01 3.10 -45.57
N SER A 101 -20.93 2.57 -44.35
CA SER A 101 -19.78 2.82 -43.47
C SER A 101 -18.47 2.48 -44.17
N THR A 102 -17.47 3.34 -44.05
CA THR A 102 -16.18 3.12 -44.70
C THR A 102 -15.42 1.96 -44.03
N PRO A 103 -14.51 1.26 -44.74
CA PRO A 103 -13.65 0.25 -44.13
C PRO A 103 -12.87 0.76 -42.91
N GLU A 104 -12.55 2.06 -42.87
CA GLU A 104 -11.87 2.71 -41.75
C GLU A 104 -12.79 2.87 -40.53
N GLU A 105 -14.06 3.22 -40.73
CA GLU A 105 -15.06 3.30 -39.64
C GLU A 105 -15.30 1.92 -39.01
N ILE A 106 -15.41 0.87 -39.83
CA ILE A 106 -15.57 -0.52 -39.35
C ILE A 106 -14.34 -0.94 -38.53
N LYS A 107 -13.15 -0.53 -38.94
CA LYS A 107 -11.91 -0.81 -38.22
C LYS A 107 -11.84 -0.03 -36.90
N GLN A 108 -12.19 1.25 -36.87
CA GLN A 108 -12.27 2.04 -35.64
C GLN A 108 -13.28 1.45 -34.65
N LEU A 109 -14.41 0.97 -35.16
CA LEU A 109 -15.43 0.29 -34.36
C LEU A 109 -14.89 -1.03 -33.80
N ALA A 110 -14.17 -1.83 -34.60
CA ALA A 110 -13.52 -3.05 -34.12
C ALA A 110 -12.49 -2.76 -33.01
N TYR A 111 -11.72 -1.67 -33.12
CA TYR A 111 -10.82 -1.19 -32.07
C TYR A 111 -11.59 -0.80 -30.81
N ALA A 112 -12.68 -0.03 -30.95
CA ALA A 112 -13.54 0.35 -29.83
C ALA A 112 -14.07 -0.89 -29.07
N LEU A 113 -14.41 -1.95 -29.81
CA LEU A 113 -14.87 -3.21 -29.25
C LEU A 113 -13.75 -3.98 -28.54
N VAL A 114 -12.50 -3.92 -29.01
CA VAL A 114 -11.34 -4.43 -28.24
C VAL A 114 -11.11 -3.62 -26.96
N PHE A 115 -11.22 -2.30 -27.04
CA PHE A 115 -11.05 -1.41 -25.89
C PHE A 115 -12.14 -1.55 -24.84
N SER A 116 -13.37 -1.84 -25.27
CA SER A 116 -14.50 -2.14 -24.39
C SER A 116 -14.35 -3.47 -23.65
N GLY A 117 -13.44 -4.34 -24.08
CA GLY A 117 -13.31 -5.70 -23.57
C GLY A 117 -14.39 -6.64 -24.11
N LEU A 118 -15.06 -6.33 -25.23
CA LEU A 118 -15.96 -7.27 -25.92
C LEU A 118 -15.19 -8.47 -26.47
N ILE A 119 -14.07 -8.16 -27.11
CA ILE A 119 -13.13 -9.11 -27.71
C ILE A 119 -11.71 -8.74 -27.31
N THR A 120 -10.79 -9.70 -27.37
CA THR A 120 -9.35 -9.44 -27.21
C THR A 120 -8.57 -10.34 -28.17
N PRO A 121 -7.40 -9.91 -28.67
CA PRO A 121 -6.53 -10.77 -29.47
C PRO A 121 -6.23 -12.09 -28.74
N TYR A 122 -6.20 -13.20 -29.47
CA TYR A 122 -5.87 -14.51 -28.92
C TYR A 122 -4.40 -14.63 -28.52
N LYS A 123 -3.51 -13.95 -29.25
CA LYS A 123 -2.08 -13.85 -28.93
C LYS A 123 -1.83 -12.55 -28.18
N GLU A 124 -0.85 -12.59 -27.28
CA GLU A 124 -0.38 -11.39 -26.60
C GLU A 124 0.05 -10.32 -27.63
N ASN A 125 -0.45 -9.10 -27.43
CA ASN A 125 0.02 -7.92 -28.15
C ASN A 125 0.94 -7.13 -27.22
N GLU A 126 2.09 -6.68 -27.71
CA GLU A 126 3.05 -5.90 -26.90
C GLU A 126 2.47 -4.56 -26.45
N SER A 127 1.50 -4.03 -27.21
CA SER A 127 0.82 -2.78 -26.91
C SER A 127 -0.65 -3.04 -26.51
N PRO A 128 -1.11 -2.52 -25.37
CA PRO A 128 -2.49 -2.67 -24.93
C PRO A 128 -3.50 -1.94 -25.81
N ILE A 129 -3.05 -0.96 -26.60
CA ILE A 129 -3.88 -0.14 -27.49
C ILE A 129 -3.71 -0.48 -28.99
N GLY A 130 -2.91 -1.52 -29.31
CA GLY A 130 -2.67 -1.97 -30.67
C GLY A 130 -1.37 -1.41 -31.30
N PRO A 131 -1.16 -1.60 -32.61
CA PRO A 131 -2.17 -1.95 -33.61
C PRO A 131 -2.71 -3.39 -33.47
N PHE A 132 -3.99 -3.58 -33.79
CA PHE A 132 -4.64 -4.90 -33.85
C PHE A 132 -4.82 -5.31 -35.31
N SER A 133 -4.43 -6.54 -35.64
CA SER A 133 -4.61 -7.09 -36.99
C SER A 133 -5.87 -7.95 -37.03
N PHE A 134 -6.90 -7.50 -37.73
CA PHE A 134 -8.15 -8.27 -37.85
C PHE A 134 -8.14 -9.24 -39.05
N ASP A 135 -7.24 -9.06 -40.01
CA ASP A 135 -7.27 -9.83 -41.26
C ASP A 135 -6.84 -11.30 -41.09
N ALA A 136 -5.93 -11.58 -40.15
CA ALA A 136 -5.32 -12.89 -39.98
C ALA A 136 -5.38 -13.47 -38.55
N GLU A 137 -5.82 -12.69 -37.57
CA GLU A 137 -5.77 -13.11 -36.16
C GLU A 137 -7.08 -13.71 -35.66
N LEU A 138 -6.93 -14.61 -34.68
CA LEU A 138 -8.05 -15.05 -33.87
C LEU A 138 -8.25 -14.08 -32.72
N TYR A 139 -9.51 -13.78 -32.44
CA TYR A 139 -9.94 -13.01 -31.28
C TYR A 139 -10.73 -13.90 -30.35
N ILE A 140 -10.62 -13.67 -29.06
CA ILE A 140 -11.40 -14.35 -28.03
C ILE A 140 -12.64 -13.48 -27.76
N ILE A 141 -13.83 -14.10 -27.73
CA ILE A 141 -15.05 -13.44 -27.25
C ILE A 141 -15.02 -13.44 -25.73
N VAL A 142 -14.98 -12.25 -25.14
CA VAL A 142 -14.85 -12.08 -23.68
C VAL A 142 -16.17 -12.36 -22.95
N ILE A 143 -17.33 -12.16 -23.61
CA ILE A 143 -18.66 -12.28 -23.00
C ILE A 143 -19.25 -13.71 -22.97
N SER A 144 -18.43 -14.72 -23.19
CA SER A 144 -18.78 -16.10 -22.81
C SER A 144 -17.77 -16.42 -21.71
N PHE A 145 -18.01 -16.17 -20.43
CA PHE A 145 -18.84 -16.94 -19.48
C PHE A 145 -19.29 -16.05 -18.30
N PRO A 146 -20.43 -16.38 -17.69
CA PRO A 146 -20.34 -16.87 -16.33
C PRO A 146 -20.64 -18.36 -16.36
N ALA A 147 -19.74 -19.19 -15.85
CA ALA A 147 -20.22 -20.45 -15.29
C ALA A 147 -21.08 -20.00 -14.12
N GLU A 148 -22.39 -20.28 -14.18
CA GLU A 148 -23.41 -19.80 -13.23
C GLU A 148 -23.16 -20.22 -11.76
N ASN A 149 -21.98 -20.75 -11.41
CA ASN A 149 -21.63 -21.30 -10.10
C ASN A 149 -20.18 -21.03 -9.63
N GLU A 150 -19.40 -20.15 -10.26
CA GLU A 150 -18.06 -19.80 -9.75
C GLU A 150 -17.92 -18.29 -9.50
N GLU A 151 -17.56 -17.89 -8.27
CA GLU A 151 -17.07 -16.55 -7.92
C GLU A 151 -15.73 -16.29 -8.62
N SER A 152 -15.76 -16.00 -9.91
CA SER A 152 -14.57 -15.76 -10.72
C SER A 152 -14.76 -14.53 -11.57
N PHE A 153 -13.80 -13.61 -11.51
CA PHE A 153 -13.77 -12.42 -12.34
C PHE A 153 -12.93 -12.63 -13.61
N SER A 154 -13.22 -11.86 -14.64
CA SER A 154 -12.26 -11.55 -15.71
C SER A 154 -11.63 -10.17 -15.45
N VAL A 155 -10.49 -9.89 -16.08
CA VAL A 155 -9.87 -8.55 -16.04
C VAL A 155 -10.88 -7.47 -16.43
N TRP A 156 -11.70 -7.74 -17.44
CA TRP A 156 -12.67 -6.80 -18.00
C TRP A 156 -13.88 -6.58 -17.09
N SER A 157 -14.33 -7.63 -16.39
CA SER A 157 -15.45 -7.51 -15.43
C SER A 157 -15.12 -6.63 -14.22
N LEU A 158 -13.83 -6.39 -13.93
CA LEU A 158 -13.38 -5.55 -12.84
C LEU A 158 -13.01 -4.13 -13.28
N LYS A 159 -13.26 -3.75 -14.54
CA LYS A 159 -12.95 -2.42 -15.05
C LYS A 159 -13.67 -1.34 -14.23
N GLU A 160 -14.98 -1.48 -14.06
CA GLU A 160 -15.78 -0.52 -13.30
C GLU A 160 -15.45 -0.61 -11.80
N GLY A 161 -14.95 0.49 -11.23
CA GLY A 161 -14.52 0.56 -9.83
C GLY A 161 -13.07 0.13 -9.59
N ALA A 162 -12.28 -0.20 -10.62
CA ALA A 162 -10.85 -0.43 -10.46
C ALA A 162 -10.12 0.86 -10.04
N ILE A 163 -9.29 0.77 -9.01
CA ILE A 163 -8.49 1.89 -8.49
C ILE A 163 -6.99 1.63 -8.53
N GLN A 164 -6.58 0.40 -8.84
CA GLN A 164 -5.19 0.01 -9.08
C GLN A 164 -5.16 -1.23 -9.97
N ALA A 165 -4.23 -1.28 -10.93
CA ALA A 165 -4.01 -2.45 -11.77
C ALA A 165 -2.56 -2.50 -12.28
N GLY A 166 -2.03 -3.69 -12.50
CA GLY A 166 -0.68 -3.82 -13.04
C GLY A 166 0.02 -5.13 -12.71
N PHE A 167 1.21 -5.29 -13.27
CA PHE A 167 2.02 -6.47 -13.02
C PHE A 167 2.73 -6.40 -11.67
N LEU A 168 2.67 -7.52 -10.94
CA LEU A 168 3.33 -7.78 -9.67
C LEU A 168 4.05 -9.13 -9.74
N LYS A 169 4.92 -9.41 -8.77
CA LYS A 169 5.37 -10.78 -8.53
C LYS A 169 4.68 -11.36 -7.30
N ARG A 170 4.03 -12.50 -7.43
CA ARG A 170 3.39 -13.24 -6.35
C ARG A 170 4.37 -14.23 -5.74
N LYS A 171 4.58 -14.20 -4.43
CA LYS A 171 5.35 -15.24 -3.71
C LYS A 171 4.59 -16.57 -3.81
N GLY A 172 5.29 -17.67 -4.11
CA GLY A 172 4.67 -18.99 -4.07
C GLY A 172 4.08 -19.32 -2.71
N SER A 173 2.94 -20.02 -2.68
CA SER A 173 2.34 -20.58 -1.47
C SER A 173 2.65 -22.08 -1.36
N GLY A 174 2.89 -22.60 -0.14
CA GLY A 174 3.16 -24.02 0.14
C GLY A 174 4.60 -24.36 0.55
N ILE A 175 4.81 -25.59 1.07
CA ILE A 175 6.06 -26.05 1.72
C ILE A 175 7.31 -25.99 0.82
N PHE A 176 7.12 -25.96 -0.51
CA PHE A 176 8.21 -25.88 -1.51
C PHE A 176 8.31 -24.51 -2.21
N SER A 177 7.63 -23.48 -1.71
CA SER A 177 7.61 -22.15 -2.34
C SER A 177 9.00 -21.53 -2.49
N ASN A 178 9.89 -21.80 -1.54
CA ASN A 178 11.24 -21.26 -1.51
C ASN A 178 12.11 -21.77 -2.70
N LEU A 179 11.75 -22.90 -3.32
CA LEU A 179 12.44 -23.44 -4.50
C LEU A 179 11.89 -22.92 -5.84
N ARG A 180 10.63 -22.43 -5.88
CA ARG A 180 9.94 -22.07 -7.14
C ARG A 180 9.98 -20.59 -7.49
N GLY A 181 10.58 -19.76 -6.65
CA GLY A 181 10.67 -18.32 -6.86
C GLY A 181 9.29 -17.63 -6.85
N SER A 182 9.28 -16.36 -7.24
CA SER A 182 8.05 -15.57 -7.40
C SER A 182 7.54 -15.65 -8.84
N LYS A 183 6.22 -15.62 -9.02
CA LYS A 183 5.56 -15.68 -10.34
C LYS A 183 5.03 -14.31 -10.74
N LYS A 184 5.21 -13.91 -12.01
CA LYS A 184 4.56 -12.71 -12.55
C LYS A 184 3.05 -12.94 -12.58
N VAL A 185 2.30 -11.97 -12.06
CA VAL A 185 0.82 -11.95 -12.07
C VAL A 185 0.36 -10.54 -12.42
N TYR A 186 -0.87 -10.43 -12.94
CA TYR A 186 -1.55 -9.15 -13.10
C TYR A 186 -2.55 -8.98 -11.95
N GLY A 187 -2.44 -7.90 -11.18
CA GLY A 187 -3.35 -7.58 -10.09
C GLY A 187 -4.36 -6.51 -10.49
N ILE A 188 -5.55 -6.56 -9.88
CA ILE A 188 -6.53 -5.47 -9.90
C ILE A 188 -7.09 -5.31 -8.49
N ILE A 189 -7.10 -4.08 -7.99
CA ILE A 189 -7.87 -3.72 -6.79
C ILE A 189 -9.11 -2.95 -7.24
N ASN A 190 -10.27 -3.46 -6.88
CA ASN A 190 -11.56 -2.88 -7.22
C ASN A 190 -12.27 -2.41 -5.94
N GLU A 191 -12.54 -1.12 -5.87
CA GLU A 191 -13.17 -0.47 -4.72
C GLU A 191 -14.67 -0.75 -4.64
N ALA A 192 -15.36 -0.83 -5.77
CA ALA A 192 -16.80 -1.07 -5.82
C ALA A 192 -17.14 -2.51 -5.40
N GLN A 193 -16.35 -3.47 -5.87
CA GLN A 193 -16.49 -4.89 -5.53
C GLN A 193 -15.75 -5.27 -4.23
N LYS A 194 -14.91 -4.37 -3.70
CA LYS A 194 -14.11 -4.57 -2.48
C LYS A 194 -13.19 -5.80 -2.58
N VAL A 195 -12.46 -5.96 -3.69
CA VAL A 195 -11.59 -7.13 -3.93
C VAL A 195 -10.20 -6.75 -4.41
N LEU A 196 -9.22 -7.58 -4.05
CA LEU A 196 -7.95 -7.74 -4.75
C LEU A 196 -8.03 -9.04 -5.58
N ALA A 197 -8.01 -8.91 -6.90
CA ALA A 197 -8.06 -10.01 -7.83
C ALA A 197 -6.71 -10.18 -8.54
N LEU A 198 -6.21 -11.42 -8.61
CA LEU A 198 -4.97 -11.78 -9.29
C LEU A 198 -5.25 -12.64 -10.51
N PHE A 199 -4.51 -12.38 -11.58
CA PHE A 199 -4.68 -12.98 -12.90
C PHE A 199 -3.34 -13.48 -13.44
N GLU A 200 -3.40 -14.46 -14.35
CA GLU A 200 -2.22 -14.96 -15.05
C GLU A 200 -1.63 -13.94 -16.03
N SER A 201 -2.50 -13.08 -16.59
CA SER A 201 -2.16 -12.04 -17.55
C SER A 201 -3.14 -10.86 -17.44
N ASP A 202 -2.82 -9.76 -18.10
CA ASP A 202 -3.61 -8.53 -18.20
C ASP A 202 -4.85 -8.62 -19.11
N HIS A 203 -5.14 -9.82 -19.62
CA HIS A 203 -6.30 -10.10 -20.47
C HIS A 203 -7.02 -11.40 -20.04
N ALA A 204 -6.67 -11.93 -18.87
CA ALA A 204 -7.20 -13.20 -18.38
C ALA A 204 -8.70 -13.14 -18.08
N PHE A 205 -9.36 -14.28 -18.31
CA PHE A 205 -10.82 -14.44 -18.16
C PHE A 205 -11.26 -15.02 -16.83
N LYS A 206 -10.30 -15.53 -16.06
CA LYS A 206 -10.53 -16.16 -14.76
C LYS A 206 -9.46 -15.67 -13.80
N THR A 207 -9.89 -15.36 -12.58
CA THR A 207 -9.00 -15.06 -11.47
C THR A 207 -8.22 -16.31 -11.06
N GLN A 208 -6.93 -16.14 -10.83
CA GLN A 208 -6.08 -17.12 -10.15
C GLN A 208 -6.26 -17.10 -8.63
N SER A 209 -6.61 -15.93 -8.08
CA SER A 209 -6.82 -15.71 -6.65
C SER A 209 -7.68 -14.46 -6.46
N VAL A 210 -8.50 -14.45 -5.42
CA VAL A 210 -9.30 -13.30 -5.00
C VAL A 210 -9.17 -13.19 -3.48
N ILE A 211 -8.86 -11.99 -2.99
CA ILE A 211 -9.00 -11.63 -1.58
C ILE A 211 -10.12 -10.60 -1.46
N GLN A 212 -11.11 -10.90 -0.64
CA GLN A 212 -12.14 -9.93 -0.25
C GLN A 212 -11.55 -8.93 0.76
N LEU A 213 -11.68 -7.64 0.45
CA LEU A 213 -11.18 -6.51 1.23
C LEU A 213 -12.27 -5.93 2.13
N THR A 214 -12.67 -6.73 3.11
CA THR A 214 -13.67 -6.39 4.13
C THR A 214 -13.02 -5.79 5.38
N ALA A 215 -13.81 -5.33 6.34
CA ALA A 215 -13.32 -4.70 7.58
C ALA A 215 -12.39 -5.60 8.43
N ASP A 216 -12.44 -6.93 8.24
CA ASP A 216 -11.58 -7.94 8.87
C ASP A 216 -10.33 -8.29 8.05
N SER A 217 -10.24 -7.80 6.80
CA SER A 217 -9.03 -7.92 5.99
C SER A 217 -7.98 -6.89 6.42
N TRP A 218 -6.72 -7.24 6.28
CA TRP A 218 -5.63 -6.31 6.51
C TRP A 218 -4.52 -6.38 5.46
N VAL A 219 -3.77 -5.29 5.37
CA VAL A 219 -2.59 -5.16 4.50
C VAL A 219 -1.42 -4.60 5.30
N GLU A 220 -0.23 -5.13 5.06
CA GLU A 220 1.03 -4.68 5.68
C GLU A 220 2.18 -4.71 4.67
N PHE A 221 3.29 -4.05 4.98
CA PHE A 221 4.55 -4.32 4.27
C PHE A 221 5.15 -5.63 4.78
N ASP A 222 5.62 -6.48 3.88
CA ASP A 222 6.37 -7.68 4.26
C ASP A 222 7.72 -7.25 4.83
N SER A 223 8.05 -7.71 6.04
CA SER A 223 9.29 -7.36 6.73
C SER A 223 10.53 -8.08 6.17
N THR A 224 10.32 -9.13 5.39
CA THR A 224 11.37 -10.03 4.88
C THR A 224 11.68 -9.83 3.40
N ILE A 225 10.73 -9.30 2.62
CA ILE A 225 10.88 -9.13 1.17
C ILE A 225 10.75 -7.65 0.81
N ALA A 226 11.81 -7.09 0.21
CA ALA A 226 11.82 -5.70 -0.25
C ALA A 226 10.69 -5.44 -1.26
N ASN A 227 10.04 -4.27 -1.14
CA ASN A 227 8.94 -3.82 -2.00
C ASN A 227 7.71 -4.74 -1.99
N ALA A 228 7.57 -5.60 -0.97
CA ALA A 228 6.44 -6.50 -0.88
C ALA A 228 5.39 -6.03 0.12
N ILE A 229 4.14 -6.27 -0.24
CA ILE A 229 2.99 -6.13 0.64
C ILE A 229 2.41 -7.51 0.90
N LYS A 230 1.86 -7.71 2.09
CA LYS A 230 1.07 -8.86 2.44
C LYS A 230 -0.36 -8.42 2.67
N VAL A 231 -1.29 -9.01 1.91
CA VAL A 231 -2.73 -8.79 2.04
C VAL A 231 -3.34 -10.08 2.57
N HIS A 232 -4.22 -9.98 3.56
CA HIS A 232 -4.79 -11.13 4.24
C HIS A 232 -6.25 -10.89 4.60
N ASN A 233 -7.05 -11.94 4.49
CA ASN A 233 -8.38 -12.04 5.10
C ASN A 233 -8.54 -13.43 5.72
N LYS A 234 -9.72 -13.73 6.27
CA LYS A 234 -10.03 -15.04 6.86
C LYS A 234 -9.80 -16.25 5.94
N ASP A 235 -9.87 -16.06 4.62
CA ASP A 235 -9.81 -17.12 3.61
C ASP A 235 -8.38 -17.37 3.10
N GLY A 236 -7.43 -16.44 3.34
CA GLY A 236 -6.05 -16.62 2.95
C GLY A 236 -5.20 -15.35 2.98
N SER A 237 -3.97 -15.46 2.47
CA SER A 237 -3.06 -14.33 2.31
C SER A 237 -2.30 -14.39 0.99
N GLU A 238 -2.03 -13.22 0.43
CA GLU A 238 -1.16 -13.03 -0.73
C GLU A 238 0.03 -12.15 -0.35
N VAL A 239 1.23 -12.55 -0.78
CA VAL A 239 2.42 -11.71 -0.70
C VAL A 239 2.81 -11.27 -2.10
N LEU A 240 2.72 -9.97 -2.33
CA LEU A 240 2.84 -9.32 -3.63
C LEU A 240 4.02 -8.37 -3.62
N ILE A 241 4.94 -8.58 -4.56
CA ILE A 241 6.19 -7.83 -4.69
C ILE A 241 6.04 -6.84 -5.85
N ALA A 242 6.11 -5.56 -5.51
CA ALA A 242 6.08 -4.47 -6.47
C ALA A 242 7.47 -4.17 -7.04
N SER A 243 7.53 -3.38 -8.12
CA SER A 243 8.79 -3.02 -8.78
C SER A 243 9.66 -2.05 -7.98
N SER A 244 9.06 -1.28 -7.06
CA SER A 244 9.74 -0.33 -6.18
C SER A 244 8.97 -0.13 -4.87
N LYS A 245 9.56 0.58 -3.90
CA LYS A 245 8.91 0.92 -2.62
C LYS A 245 7.68 1.82 -2.85
N GLU A 246 7.82 2.81 -3.72
CA GLU A 246 6.72 3.72 -4.08
C GLU A 246 5.55 2.94 -4.70
N LYS A 247 5.84 1.96 -5.55
CA LYS A 247 4.80 1.09 -6.10
C LYS A 247 4.17 0.20 -5.02
N ALA A 248 4.95 -0.35 -4.11
CA ALA A 248 4.41 -1.12 -2.98
C ALA A 248 3.44 -0.27 -2.14
N GLU A 249 3.80 0.99 -1.87
CA GLU A 249 2.94 1.97 -1.19
C GLU A 249 1.65 2.26 -1.96
N GLU A 250 1.71 2.45 -3.28
CA GLU A 250 0.52 2.63 -4.12
C GLU A 250 -0.44 1.42 -4.03
N TRP A 251 0.09 0.19 -4.08
CA TRP A 251 -0.71 -1.03 -3.95
C TRP A 251 -1.32 -1.19 -2.55
N LEU A 252 -0.54 -0.86 -1.52
CA LEU A 252 -1.00 -0.88 -0.13
C LEU A 252 -2.15 0.12 0.10
N ASN A 253 -1.99 1.36 -0.37
CA ASN A 253 -3.01 2.40 -0.26
C ASN A 253 -4.27 2.04 -1.03
N ALA A 254 -4.14 1.42 -2.20
CA ALA A 254 -5.30 0.93 -2.93
C ALA A 254 -6.05 -0.16 -2.15
N CYS A 255 -5.36 -1.07 -1.46
CA CYS A 255 -6.02 -2.06 -0.60
C CYS A 255 -6.81 -1.38 0.53
N ILE A 256 -6.25 -0.33 1.14
CA ILE A 256 -6.91 0.44 2.20
C ILE A 256 -8.16 1.14 1.68
N ASN A 257 -8.06 1.84 0.54
CA ASN A 257 -9.19 2.52 -0.09
C ASN A 257 -10.30 1.51 -0.46
N ALA A 258 -9.91 0.31 -0.88
CA ALA A 258 -10.85 -0.78 -1.17
C ALA A 258 -11.37 -1.52 0.07
N GLY A 259 -11.01 -1.13 1.30
CA GLY A 259 -11.64 -1.60 2.54
C GLY A 259 -10.74 -2.35 3.53
N ALA A 260 -9.50 -2.65 3.17
CA ALA A 260 -8.57 -3.33 4.07
C ALA A 260 -8.04 -2.42 5.19
N GLN A 261 -7.82 -2.98 6.37
CA GLN A 261 -7.17 -2.28 7.47
C GLN A 261 -5.65 -2.33 7.30
N TYR A 262 -4.96 -1.23 7.55
CA TYR A 262 -3.50 -1.28 7.60
C TYR A 262 -3.04 -1.94 8.90
N ARG A 263 -2.20 -2.97 8.80
CA ARG A 263 -1.52 -3.59 9.94
C ARG A 263 -0.05 -3.23 9.87
N GLU A 264 0.49 -2.68 10.95
CA GLU A 264 1.93 -2.54 11.11
C GLU A 264 2.45 -3.82 11.75
N ALA A 265 3.47 -4.42 11.15
CA ALA A 265 4.22 -5.49 11.80
C ALA A 265 4.98 -4.88 12.98
N PHE A 266 4.33 -4.75 14.13
CA PHE A 266 4.98 -4.27 15.35
C PHE A 266 5.92 -5.35 15.88
N THR A 267 7.22 -5.14 15.70
CA THR A 267 8.26 -5.96 16.33
C THR A 267 8.24 -5.73 17.84
N LYS A 268 7.61 -6.66 18.59
CA LYS A 268 7.49 -6.69 20.08
C LYS A 268 6.53 -5.63 20.67
N ASN A 269 5.87 -6.00 21.76
CA ASN A 269 4.63 -5.42 22.29
C ASN A 269 4.67 -3.90 22.54
N ILE A 270 4.47 -3.10 21.48
CA ILE A 270 4.10 -1.69 21.60
C ILE A 270 2.81 -1.52 22.42
N ASP A 271 1.99 -2.58 22.47
CA ASP A 271 0.78 -2.69 23.27
C ASP A 271 1.06 -2.60 24.78
N ASP A 272 2.25 -3.04 25.22
CA ASP A 272 2.65 -2.99 26.64
C ASP A 272 3.24 -1.62 27.04
N VAL A 273 3.57 -0.77 26.06
CA VAL A 273 4.07 0.57 26.33
C VAL A 273 2.92 1.45 26.80
N THR A 274 3.06 2.03 27.99
CA THR A 274 2.02 2.85 28.61
C THR A 274 2.34 4.34 28.61
N SER A 275 3.62 4.70 28.49
CA SER A 275 4.10 6.08 28.41
C SER A 275 5.12 6.26 27.31
N PHE A 276 5.11 7.44 26.67
CA PHE A 276 6.14 7.86 25.72
C PHE A 276 7.55 7.79 26.33
N TYR A 277 7.67 7.98 27.65
CA TYR A 277 8.95 8.00 28.35
C TYR A 277 9.63 6.64 28.50
N GLU A 278 8.95 5.55 28.17
CA GLU A 278 9.53 4.19 28.14
C GLU A 278 10.31 3.91 26.84
N LEU A 279 10.22 4.81 25.86
CA LEU A 279 10.82 4.65 24.54
C LEU A 279 12.21 5.28 24.47
N SER A 280 13.00 4.84 23.49
CA SER A 280 14.25 5.47 23.08
C SER A 280 14.30 5.64 21.56
N ASP A 281 15.18 6.53 21.10
CA ASP A 281 15.48 6.74 19.68
C ASP A 281 16.92 7.24 19.54
N PHE A 282 17.39 7.53 18.33
CA PHE A 282 18.76 7.97 18.05
C PHE A 282 18.81 9.40 17.54
N ASP A 283 19.71 10.21 18.09
CA ASP A 283 19.94 11.57 17.61
C ASP A 283 20.72 11.59 16.28
N MET A 284 20.96 12.79 15.75
CA MET A 284 21.70 12.99 14.50
C MET A 284 23.15 12.48 14.53
N GLU A 285 23.73 12.25 15.71
CA GLU A 285 25.07 11.70 15.92
C GLU A 285 25.03 10.18 16.19
N HIS A 286 23.88 9.53 15.96
CA HIS A 286 23.61 8.12 16.24
C HIS A 286 23.76 7.73 17.71
N LYS A 287 23.63 8.69 18.62
CA LYS A 287 23.61 8.41 20.06
C LYS A 287 22.18 8.13 20.49
N GLU A 288 22.02 7.06 21.26
CA GLU A 288 20.72 6.72 21.84
C GLU A 288 20.29 7.79 22.86
N VAL A 289 19.07 8.27 22.71
CA VAL A 289 18.40 9.22 23.59
C VAL A 289 17.15 8.56 24.15
N SER A 290 17.11 8.40 25.47
CA SER A 290 15.88 7.99 26.17
C SER A 290 14.85 9.12 26.11
N MET A 291 13.61 8.79 25.76
CA MET A 291 12.50 9.76 25.78
C MET A 291 12.19 10.27 27.19
N SER A 292 12.60 9.53 28.23
CA SER A 292 12.53 9.99 29.63
C SER A 292 13.30 11.29 29.88
N THR A 293 14.24 11.66 29.01
CA THR A 293 14.96 12.95 29.04
C THR A 293 14.00 14.14 28.97
N TYR A 294 12.82 13.94 28.38
CA TYR A 294 11.81 14.98 28.19
C TYR A 294 10.64 14.87 29.18
N LYS A 295 10.84 14.19 30.33
CA LYS A 295 9.85 14.11 31.41
C LYS A 295 9.35 15.49 31.85
N SER A 296 8.07 15.57 32.17
CA SER A 296 7.39 16.78 32.66
C SER A 296 7.30 17.93 31.65
N LYS A 297 7.67 17.69 30.38
CA LYS A 297 7.51 18.63 29.27
C LYS A 297 6.30 18.25 28.41
N VAL A 298 5.64 19.26 27.85
CA VAL A 298 4.69 19.05 26.75
C VAL A 298 5.50 18.82 25.49
N LEU A 299 5.26 17.71 24.78
CA LEU A 299 6.06 17.35 23.61
C LEU A 299 5.26 17.53 22.32
N LEU A 300 5.87 18.18 21.34
CA LEU A 300 5.36 18.22 19.96
C LEU A 300 6.28 17.41 19.05
N ILE A 301 5.84 16.21 18.69
CA ILE A 301 6.58 15.26 17.87
C ILE A 301 6.17 15.43 16.41
N VAL A 302 7.13 15.66 15.51
CA VAL A 302 6.84 15.97 14.10
C VAL A 302 7.73 15.17 13.17
N ASN A 303 7.16 14.48 12.18
CA ASN A 303 7.95 13.96 11.06
C ASN A 303 8.22 15.10 10.06
N VAL A 304 9.48 15.41 9.77
CA VAL A 304 9.88 16.59 8.99
C VAL A 304 10.51 16.22 7.65
N SER A 305 10.55 17.20 6.75
CA SER A 305 11.12 17.09 5.40
C SER A 305 11.71 18.43 4.95
N SER A 306 12.84 18.42 4.23
CA SER A 306 13.46 19.64 3.66
C SER A 306 12.87 20.08 2.31
N MET A 307 12.34 19.16 1.50
CA MET A 307 11.92 19.44 0.12
C MET A 307 10.40 19.34 -0.10
N CYS A 308 9.61 19.52 0.95
CA CYS A 308 8.15 19.48 0.86
C CYS A 308 7.56 20.89 0.67
N GLY A 309 6.45 21.00 -0.06
CA GLY A 309 5.74 22.28 -0.22
C GLY A 309 5.19 22.85 1.10
N LEU A 310 5.12 22.04 2.15
CA LEU A 310 4.70 22.44 3.51
C LEU A 310 5.87 22.89 4.39
N THR A 311 7.12 22.69 3.95
CA THR A 311 8.34 22.96 4.73
C THR A 311 8.46 24.40 5.20
N PRO A 312 8.25 25.43 4.35
CA PRO A 312 8.43 26.82 4.79
C PRO A 312 7.52 27.19 5.96
N THR A 313 6.21 26.93 5.83
CA THR A 313 5.23 27.26 6.87
C THR A 313 5.46 26.45 8.14
N ASN A 314 5.72 25.14 8.01
CA ASN A 314 5.85 24.29 9.21
C ASN A 314 7.10 24.65 10.03
N TYR A 315 8.27 24.83 9.42
CA TYR A 315 9.44 25.22 10.21
C TYR A 315 9.29 26.61 10.83
N THR A 316 8.74 27.58 10.11
CA THR A 316 8.48 28.92 10.66
C THR A 316 7.55 28.85 11.87
N ASP A 317 6.43 28.13 11.77
CA ASP A 317 5.46 28.02 12.86
C ASP A 317 6.01 27.23 14.06
N LEU A 318 6.76 26.16 13.81
CA LEU A 318 7.42 25.37 14.87
C LEU A 318 8.44 26.23 15.64
N VAL A 319 9.26 27.01 14.93
CA VAL A 319 10.21 27.94 15.56
C VAL A 319 9.48 28.99 16.38
N ALA A 320 8.38 29.56 15.87
CA ALA A 320 7.58 30.53 16.61
C ALA A 320 6.98 29.95 17.92
N LEU A 321 6.49 28.71 17.88
CA LEU A 321 6.00 28.01 19.08
C LEU A 321 7.12 27.75 20.09
N ASP A 322 8.26 27.28 19.61
CA ASP A 322 9.43 26.96 20.42
C ASP A 322 10.02 28.22 21.09
N GLU A 323 10.20 29.32 20.34
CA GLU A 323 10.62 30.62 20.89
C GLU A 323 9.67 31.12 21.99
N LYS A 324 8.36 30.89 21.85
CA LYS A 324 7.36 31.38 22.79
C LYS A 324 7.23 30.52 24.05
N TYR A 325 7.37 29.20 23.92
CA TYR A 325 6.95 28.25 24.96
C TYR A 325 8.04 27.30 25.47
N ARG A 326 9.24 27.29 24.88
CA ARG A 326 10.32 26.40 25.33
C ARG A 326 10.61 26.57 26.82
N ASP A 327 10.74 27.80 27.28
CA ASP A 327 11.02 28.12 28.68
C ASP A 327 9.83 27.84 29.62
N GLN A 328 8.64 27.63 29.06
CA GLN A 328 7.42 27.25 29.79
C GLN A 328 7.22 25.72 29.85
N GLY A 329 8.11 24.96 29.20
CA GLY A 329 8.12 23.50 29.21
C GLY A 329 7.59 22.84 27.94
N LEU A 330 7.46 23.56 26.82
CA LEU A 330 7.27 22.94 25.50
C LEU A 330 8.60 22.38 24.98
N GLN A 331 8.57 21.20 24.39
CA GLN A 331 9.70 20.63 23.66
C GLN A 331 9.24 20.09 22.31
N ILE A 332 9.76 20.68 21.23
CA ILE A 332 9.58 20.13 19.89
C ILE A 332 10.65 19.04 19.66
N LEU A 333 10.26 17.93 19.05
CA LEU A 333 11.14 16.82 18.65
C LEU A 333 10.94 16.57 17.15
N ALA A 334 11.98 16.82 16.35
CA ALA A 334 11.91 16.72 14.89
C ALA A 334 12.52 15.40 14.38
N PHE A 335 11.76 14.66 13.58
CA PHE A 335 12.14 13.35 13.04
C PHE A 335 12.14 13.38 11.51
N PRO A 336 13.29 13.61 10.85
CA PRO A 336 13.39 13.59 9.40
C PRO A 336 12.98 12.23 8.83
N CYS A 337 12.23 12.24 7.73
CA CYS A 337 11.74 11.02 7.11
C CYS A 337 11.67 11.16 5.58
N ASN A 338 12.24 10.18 4.87
CA ASN A 338 12.28 10.20 3.40
C ASN A 338 11.17 9.38 2.73
N GLN A 339 10.22 8.81 3.49
CA GLN A 339 9.17 7.93 2.95
C GLN A 339 8.14 8.67 2.07
N PHE A 340 8.07 10.00 2.16
CA PHE A 340 7.01 10.77 1.53
C PHE A 340 7.56 11.51 0.30
N ALA A 341 7.37 10.89 -0.87
CA ALA A 341 7.84 11.39 -2.17
C ALA A 341 9.34 11.74 -2.21
N ASN A 342 10.16 11.03 -1.44
CA ASN A 342 11.61 11.21 -1.38
C ASN A 342 12.03 12.67 -1.08
N GLN A 343 11.27 13.38 -0.24
CA GLN A 343 11.45 14.81 0.05
C GLN A 343 12.44 15.10 1.20
N GLU A 344 13.17 14.10 1.71
CA GLU A 344 14.27 14.25 2.66
C GLU A 344 15.48 13.40 2.22
N PRO A 345 16.02 13.64 1.00
CA PRO A 345 17.04 12.76 0.43
C PRO A 345 18.41 12.93 1.10
N GLY A 346 18.69 14.10 1.68
CA GLY A 346 20.03 14.47 2.15
C GLY A 346 20.53 13.69 3.37
N THR A 347 21.84 13.75 3.62
CA THR A 347 22.49 13.18 4.81
C THR A 347 22.13 13.95 6.08
N HIS A 348 22.51 13.45 7.26
CA HIS A 348 22.29 14.16 8.52
C HIS A 348 22.93 15.56 8.49
N GLU A 349 24.14 15.68 7.95
CA GLU A 349 24.86 16.94 7.81
C GLU A 349 24.12 17.91 6.88
N GLU A 350 23.62 17.43 5.74
CA GLU A 350 22.87 18.24 4.79
C GLU A 350 21.52 18.72 5.37
N ILE A 351 20.84 17.86 6.12
CA ILE A 351 19.60 18.21 6.82
C ILE A 351 19.88 19.29 7.87
N MET A 352 20.92 19.09 8.69
CA MET A 352 21.29 20.05 9.71
C MET A 352 21.75 21.39 9.12
N GLU A 353 22.44 21.38 7.98
CA GLU A 353 22.77 22.60 7.24
C GLU A 353 21.52 23.30 6.70
N PHE A 354 20.59 22.55 6.10
CA PHE A 354 19.34 23.09 5.57
C PHE A 354 18.53 23.82 6.65
N VAL A 355 18.38 23.23 7.84
CA VAL A 355 17.51 23.80 8.89
C VAL A 355 18.09 25.05 9.56
N LYS A 356 19.40 25.36 9.37
CA LYS A 356 20.00 26.60 9.88
C LYS A 356 19.30 27.85 9.36
N GLN A 357 18.75 27.82 8.15
CA GLN A 357 18.02 28.96 7.57
C GLN A 357 16.77 29.33 8.38
N TYR A 358 16.18 28.36 9.08
CA TYR A 358 15.01 28.54 9.94
C TYR A 358 15.39 28.86 11.39
N LYS A 359 16.67 28.74 11.77
CA LYS A 359 17.17 28.94 13.14
C LYS A 359 16.50 28.02 14.17
N CYS A 360 16.22 26.77 13.77
CA CYS A 360 15.68 25.76 14.67
C CYS A 360 16.65 25.54 15.85
N ALA A 361 16.13 25.57 17.08
CA ALA A 361 16.90 25.30 18.29
C ALA A 361 16.28 24.20 19.17
N PHE A 362 15.39 23.40 18.57
CA PHE A 362 14.90 22.14 19.09
C PHE A 362 15.70 20.95 18.52
N PRO A 363 15.72 19.78 19.20
CA PRO A 363 16.48 18.61 18.79
C PRO A 363 15.92 17.96 17.53
N PHE A 364 16.85 17.41 16.74
CA PHE A 364 16.59 16.56 15.59
C PHE A 364 17.10 15.15 15.86
N PHE A 365 16.33 14.16 15.43
CA PHE A 365 16.67 12.75 15.47
C PHE A 365 17.20 12.27 14.13
N GLU A 366 17.83 11.09 14.09
CA GLU A 366 18.32 10.52 12.84
C GLU A 366 17.18 10.32 11.83
N LYS A 367 17.52 10.38 10.55
CA LYS A 367 16.57 10.12 9.47
C LYS A 367 16.18 8.65 9.47
N ALA A 368 14.90 8.36 9.69
CA ALA A 368 14.40 6.99 9.69
C ALA A 368 12.96 6.88 9.16
N ASP A 369 12.52 5.65 8.93
CA ASP A 369 11.16 5.35 8.51
C ASP A 369 10.19 5.55 9.70
N VAL A 370 9.03 6.17 9.43
CA VAL A 370 7.95 6.34 10.41
C VAL A 370 6.77 5.41 10.16
N ASN A 371 6.73 4.73 9.00
CA ASN A 371 5.75 3.72 8.61
C ASN A 371 6.42 2.38 8.26
N GLY A 372 5.64 1.30 8.25
CA GLY A 372 6.09 -0.04 7.84
C GLY A 372 6.91 -0.79 8.90
N ALA A 373 7.42 -1.97 8.52
CA ALA A 373 8.10 -2.89 9.43
C ALA A 373 9.42 -2.36 10.03
N LYS A 374 9.97 -1.28 9.47
CA LYS A 374 11.16 -0.58 9.97
C LYS A 374 10.83 0.77 10.62
N ALA A 375 9.55 1.02 10.91
CA ALA A 375 9.14 2.22 11.60
C ALA A 375 9.86 2.33 12.94
N ARG A 376 10.27 3.54 13.32
CA ARG A 376 10.83 3.77 14.65
C ARG A 376 9.79 3.55 15.77
N PRO A 377 10.17 2.98 16.93
CA PRO A 377 9.25 2.70 18.05
C PRO A 377 8.42 3.90 18.49
N VAL A 378 9.01 5.10 18.48
CA VAL A 378 8.31 6.36 18.79
C VAL A 378 7.06 6.55 17.92
N PHE A 379 7.18 6.38 16.61
CA PHE A 379 6.04 6.54 15.71
C PHE A 379 5.09 5.35 15.77
N MET A 380 5.60 4.14 15.99
CA MET A 380 4.77 2.96 16.20
C MET A 380 3.80 3.17 17.38
N TYR A 381 4.32 3.62 18.52
CA TYR A 381 3.55 3.94 19.73
C TYR A 381 2.51 5.03 19.47
N LEU A 382 2.95 6.17 18.92
CA LEU A 382 2.09 7.33 18.71
C LEU A 382 0.94 7.04 17.74
N LYS A 383 1.20 6.32 16.65
CA LYS A 383 0.17 5.91 15.69
C LYS A 383 -0.81 4.88 16.25
N ALA A 384 -0.35 4.00 17.14
CA ALA A 384 -1.20 3.01 17.80
C ALA A 384 -2.15 3.68 18.82
N LYS A 385 -1.64 4.61 19.64
CA LYS A 385 -2.46 5.33 20.63
C LYS A 385 -3.33 6.44 20.02
N LEU A 386 -2.88 7.04 18.92
CA LEU A 386 -3.59 8.12 18.20
C LEU A 386 -3.76 7.76 16.71
N PRO A 387 -4.66 6.81 16.38
CA PRO A 387 -4.93 6.45 14.99
C PRO A 387 -5.52 7.63 14.23
N GLY A 388 -5.24 7.71 12.92
CA GLY A 388 -5.87 8.69 12.04
C GLY A 388 -7.25 8.23 11.56
N SER A 389 -8.01 9.14 10.94
CA SER A 389 -9.38 8.86 10.47
C SER A 389 -9.49 7.81 9.37
N PHE A 390 -8.38 7.39 8.77
CA PHE A 390 -8.34 6.38 7.70
C PHE A 390 -7.18 5.39 7.93
N GLY A 391 -6.99 4.98 9.19
CA GLY A 391 -5.91 4.09 9.62
C GLY A 391 -4.84 4.79 10.47
N SER A 392 -3.92 4.01 11.03
CA SER A 392 -2.91 4.48 11.96
C SER A 392 -1.68 5.12 11.30
N PHE A 393 -1.37 4.78 10.04
CA PHE A 393 -0.15 5.23 9.35
C PHE A 393 -0.01 6.76 9.21
N VAL A 394 1.22 7.27 9.18
CA VAL A 394 1.53 8.67 8.86
C VAL A 394 1.28 8.91 7.37
N LYS A 395 0.43 9.86 7.01
CA LYS A 395 0.00 10.06 5.62
C LYS A 395 0.97 10.87 4.77
N TRP A 396 1.71 11.79 5.39
CA TRP A 396 2.61 12.70 4.69
C TRP A 396 3.63 13.33 5.65
N ASN A 397 4.57 14.10 5.09
CA ASN A 397 5.42 15.03 5.83
C ASN A 397 4.59 15.97 6.72
N PHE A 398 5.13 16.29 7.89
CA PHE A 398 4.55 17.19 8.89
C PHE A 398 3.25 16.70 9.52
N THR A 399 3.08 15.39 9.75
CA THR A 399 2.10 14.93 10.74
C THR A 399 2.66 15.25 12.13
N LYS A 400 1.80 15.72 13.05
CA LYS A 400 2.22 16.09 14.40
C LYS A 400 1.49 15.27 15.45
N PHE A 401 2.16 14.98 16.55
CA PHE A 401 1.59 14.37 17.73
C PHE A 401 1.93 15.22 18.94
N LEU A 402 0.92 15.57 19.72
CA LEU A 402 1.05 16.27 20.97
C LEU A 402 0.98 15.25 22.10
N VAL A 403 1.94 15.31 23.01
CA VAL A 403 2.07 14.43 24.19
C VAL A 403 2.12 15.34 25.42
N ASP A 404 1.40 14.95 26.47
CA ASP A 404 1.33 15.73 27.70
C ASP A 404 2.58 15.55 28.60
N ARG A 405 2.58 16.23 29.75
CA ARG A 405 3.69 16.22 30.71
C ARG A 405 3.91 14.87 31.41
N ASP A 406 2.93 13.97 31.36
CA ASP A 406 3.02 12.62 31.94
C ASP A 406 3.42 11.58 30.85
N GLY A 407 3.70 12.05 29.63
CA GLY A 407 4.12 11.21 28.52
C GLY A 407 2.96 10.48 27.84
N LYS A 408 1.71 10.89 28.08
CA LYS A 408 0.53 10.29 27.45
C LYS A 408 0.23 11.02 26.12
N PRO A 409 0.00 10.27 25.03
CA PRO A 409 -0.42 10.87 23.76
C PRO A 409 -1.76 11.60 23.91
N HIS A 410 -1.76 12.90 23.60
CA HIS A 410 -2.92 13.77 23.75
C HIS A 410 -3.71 13.91 22.45
N LYS A 411 -3.07 14.28 21.34
CA LYS A 411 -3.76 14.53 20.07
C LYS A 411 -2.83 14.42 18.86
N ARG A 412 -3.39 14.03 17.71
CA ARG A 412 -2.72 13.94 16.41
C ARG A 412 -3.27 15.00 15.46
N TYR A 413 -2.37 15.65 14.72
CA TYR A 413 -2.70 16.68 13.73
C TYR A 413 -2.23 16.28 12.33
N ALA A 414 -3.04 16.63 11.33
CA ALA A 414 -2.79 16.32 9.94
C ALA A 414 -1.64 17.17 9.36
N PRO A 415 -1.02 16.73 8.26
CA PRO A 415 0.00 17.48 7.53
C PRO A 415 -0.34 18.96 7.27
N LYS A 416 -1.60 19.22 6.92
CA LYS A 416 -2.10 20.55 6.55
C LYS A 416 -2.55 21.41 7.73
N ASP A 417 -2.60 20.86 8.94
CA ASP A 417 -2.90 21.63 10.15
C ASP A 417 -1.63 22.45 10.51
N PRO A 418 -1.67 23.79 10.43
CA PRO A 418 -0.51 24.62 10.76
C PRO A 418 -0.20 24.51 12.26
N PRO A 419 1.07 24.46 12.69
CA PRO A 419 1.40 24.34 14.11
C PRO A 419 0.75 25.42 15.00
N LEU A 420 0.64 26.66 14.51
CA LEU A 420 0.00 27.74 15.26
C LEU A 420 -1.52 27.58 15.41
N SER A 421 -2.17 26.72 14.62
CA SER A 421 -3.64 26.53 14.69
C SER A 421 -4.11 25.78 15.94
N PHE A 422 -3.20 25.08 16.63
CA PHE A 422 -3.47 24.34 17.86
C PHE A 422 -2.65 24.86 19.05
N GLU A 423 -2.26 26.14 18.99
CA GLU A 423 -1.51 26.81 20.05
C GLU A 423 -2.27 26.81 21.39
N ASP A 424 -3.60 26.90 21.36
CA ASP A 424 -4.41 26.93 22.57
C ASP A 424 -4.39 25.58 23.31
N GLU A 425 -4.41 24.44 22.61
CA GLU A 425 -4.20 23.13 23.24
C GLU A 425 -2.79 22.99 23.86
N ILE A 426 -1.76 23.59 23.25
CA ILE A 426 -0.42 23.62 23.84
C ILE A 426 -0.45 24.41 25.16
N LYS A 427 -1.07 25.60 25.18
CA LYS A 427 -1.20 26.41 26.40
C LYS A 427 -1.96 25.67 27.50
N GLU A 428 -3.03 24.96 27.14
CA GLU A 428 -3.80 24.16 28.09
C GLU A 428 -2.92 23.10 28.77
N LEU A 429 -2.14 22.33 28.00
CA LEU A 429 -1.24 21.33 28.56
C LEU A 429 -0.07 21.93 29.35
N LEU A 430 0.41 23.13 28.97
CA LEU A 430 1.43 23.84 29.73
C LEU A 430 0.89 24.39 31.06
N ALA A 431 -0.40 24.71 31.14
CA ALA A 431 -1.05 25.15 32.37
C ALA A 431 -1.44 23.97 33.28
N ALA A 432 -1.64 22.77 32.72
CA ALA A 432 -1.98 21.56 33.46
C ALA A 432 -0.85 21.13 34.42
N LYS A 433 -1.22 20.74 35.64
CA LYS A 433 -0.29 20.14 36.62
C LYS A 433 -0.06 18.68 36.27
N THR A 434 1.14 18.16 36.55
CA THR A 434 1.44 16.73 36.39
C THR A 434 0.67 15.91 37.43
N GLU A 435 0.29 14.68 37.07
CA GLU A 435 -0.33 13.73 38.01
C GLU A 435 0.54 13.48 39.25
N GLU A 436 1.87 13.55 39.11
CA GLU A 436 2.81 13.47 40.24
C GLU A 436 2.75 14.70 41.17
N ALA A 437 2.57 15.91 40.63
CA ALA A 437 2.42 17.13 41.42
C ALA A 437 1.08 17.17 42.15
N GLU A 438 0.02 16.62 41.56
CA GLU A 438 -1.27 16.46 42.23
C GLU A 438 -1.21 15.43 43.36
N LYS A 439 -0.60 14.26 43.12
CA LYS A 439 -0.38 13.24 44.16
C LYS A 439 0.47 13.76 45.32
N ALA A 440 1.53 14.53 45.04
CA ALA A 440 2.37 15.13 46.07
C ALA A 440 1.65 16.19 46.91
N ASN A 441 0.69 16.91 46.32
CA ASN A 441 -0.06 17.97 47.01
C ASN A 441 -1.25 17.42 47.84
N THR A 442 -1.81 16.27 47.46
CA THR A 442 -2.80 15.54 48.27
C THR A 442 -2.21 14.86 49.50
N THR A 443 -0.94 14.43 49.47
CA THR A 443 -0.28 13.81 50.65
C THR A 443 0.15 14.86 51.69
N ALA A 444 0.26 16.13 51.31
CA ALA A 444 0.71 17.22 52.17
C ALA A 444 -0.40 17.93 52.96
N SER A 445 -1.66 17.50 52.87
CA SER A 445 -2.83 18.22 53.40
C SER A 445 -3.70 17.46 54.43
N GLU A 446 -3.25 16.34 54.99
CA GLU A 446 -3.94 15.72 56.13
C GLU A 446 -3.55 16.36 57.48
N PRO A 447 -4.50 16.75 58.34
CA PRO A 447 -4.21 17.28 59.67
C PRO A 447 -3.86 16.15 60.64
N VAL A 448 -2.71 16.28 61.31
CA VAL A 448 -2.29 15.42 62.42
C VAL A 448 -3.27 15.58 63.58
N VAL A 449 -4.16 14.59 63.77
CA VAL A 449 -4.90 14.42 65.02
C VAL A 449 -4.15 13.43 65.89
N ASN A 450 -3.57 13.96 66.97
CA ASN A 450 -2.98 13.21 68.07
C ASN A 450 -4.04 12.33 68.76
N ALA A 451 -3.76 11.03 68.89
CA ALA A 451 -4.35 10.20 69.92
C ALA A 451 -3.32 9.21 70.47
N ASN A 452 -2.87 9.50 71.70
CA ASN A 452 -2.13 8.57 72.55
C ASN A 452 -2.92 7.29 72.79
N LYS A 453 -2.28 6.12 72.62
CA LYS A 453 -2.55 4.96 73.49
C LYS A 453 -1.36 4.01 73.55
N GLU A 454 -1.01 3.68 74.79
CA GLU A 454 0.11 2.86 75.24
C GLU A 454 0.01 1.36 74.86
N VAL A 455 1.17 0.83 74.47
CA VAL A 455 1.87 -0.41 74.91
C VAL A 455 1.12 -1.75 74.90
N LYS A 456 1.65 -2.71 74.10
CA LYS A 456 2.15 -3.98 74.62
C LYS A 456 3.15 -4.68 73.68
N THR A 457 4.31 -5.00 74.26
CA THR A 457 5.46 -5.74 73.75
C THR A 457 5.22 -7.25 73.68
N THR A 458 5.80 -7.92 72.67
CA THR A 458 6.42 -9.28 72.66
C THR A 458 6.91 -9.52 71.23
N GLU A 459 8.21 -9.37 70.97
CA GLU A 459 9.27 -10.40 70.96
C GLU A 459 9.66 -10.79 69.53
N GLU A 460 10.94 -10.53 69.24
CA GLU A 460 11.74 -10.88 68.06
C GLU A 460 12.15 -12.37 68.12
N PRO A 461 12.71 -13.00 67.06
CA PRO A 461 14.07 -12.63 66.62
C PRO A 461 14.33 -12.62 65.11
N GLU A 462 15.24 -11.73 64.73
CA GLU A 462 16.05 -11.81 63.51
C GLU A 462 16.73 -13.17 63.35
N LYS A 463 16.89 -13.61 62.09
CA LYS A 463 18.01 -14.47 61.71
C LYS A 463 18.57 -14.11 60.33
N THR A 464 19.83 -13.70 60.40
CA THR A 464 20.84 -13.51 59.36
C THR A 464 21.13 -14.79 58.56
N THR A 465 21.44 -14.66 57.26
CA THR A 465 22.13 -15.67 56.44
C THR A 465 22.83 -14.92 55.29
N THR A 466 24.07 -14.46 55.49
CA THR A 466 25.35 -15.05 55.03
C THR A 466 25.44 -15.36 53.53
N THR A 467 26.37 -14.64 52.91
CA THR A 467 27.04 -14.90 51.62
C THR A 467 27.58 -16.32 51.54
N GLU A 468 26.89 -17.21 50.82
CA GLU A 468 27.49 -18.43 50.24
C GLU A 468 26.76 -19.02 49.01
N ASP A 469 25.64 -18.45 48.55
CA ASP A 469 24.88 -19.01 47.41
C ASP A 469 25.16 -18.38 46.02
N ILE A 470 26.27 -17.65 45.84
CA ILE A 470 26.56 -16.94 44.57
C ILE A 470 27.57 -17.67 43.66
N GLU A 471 28.26 -18.72 44.11
CA GLU A 471 29.30 -19.38 43.29
C GLU A 471 28.88 -20.67 42.56
N ALA A 472 27.66 -21.19 42.76
CA ALA A 472 27.21 -22.42 42.08
C ALA A 472 26.52 -22.20 40.71
N VAL A 473 26.22 -20.96 40.31
CA VAL A 473 25.46 -20.67 39.06
C VAL A 473 26.35 -20.18 37.92
N LYS A 474 27.62 -19.84 38.17
CA LYS A 474 28.54 -19.30 37.13
C LYS A 474 29.39 -20.35 36.41
N SER A 475 29.36 -21.61 36.83
CA SER A 475 30.25 -22.67 36.31
C SER A 475 29.59 -23.61 35.29
N THR A 476 28.27 -23.52 35.08
CA THR A 476 27.54 -24.24 34.02
C THR A 476 27.42 -23.47 32.71
N GLU A 477 27.42 -22.14 32.75
CA GLU A 477 27.21 -21.28 31.56
C GLU A 477 28.46 -21.09 30.67
N ILE A 478 29.64 -21.52 31.13
CA ILE A 478 30.91 -21.39 30.37
C ILE A 478 31.22 -22.66 29.55
N LYS A 479 30.57 -23.80 29.83
CA LYS A 479 30.80 -25.05 29.08
C LYS A 479 29.95 -25.20 27.82
N GLU A 480 28.79 -24.55 27.73
CA GLU A 480 27.96 -24.61 26.50
C GLU A 480 28.44 -23.66 25.40
N LYS A 481 29.10 -22.54 25.73
CA LYS A 481 29.62 -21.59 24.72
C LYS A 481 30.90 -22.00 24.00
N GLN A 482 31.57 -23.07 24.42
CA GLN A 482 32.77 -23.59 23.73
C GLN A 482 32.48 -24.77 22.77
N GLN A 483 31.26 -25.30 22.77
CA GLN A 483 30.88 -26.40 21.87
C GLN A 483 30.28 -25.88 20.54
N GLU A 484 29.62 -24.72 20.56
CA GLU A 484 29.04 -24.08 19.37
C GLU A 484 30.08 -23.48 18.41
N SER A 485 31.28 -23.10 18.87
CA SER A 485 32.32 -22.54 18.01
C SER A 485 33.11 -23.58 17.20
N ALA A 486 33.01 -24.86 17.57
CA ALA A 486 33.72 -25.97 16.90
C ALA A 486 32.93 -26.57 15.73
N GLU A 487 31.60 -26.50 15.74
CA GLU A 487 30.76 -26.98 14.62
C GLU A 487 30.75 -26.00 13.43
N SER A 488 30.83 -24.69 13.68
CA SER A 488 30.92 -23.67 12.61
C SER A 488 32.23 -23.74 11.81
N THR A 489 33.33 -24.20 12.40
CA THR A 489 34.63 -24.31 11.71
C THR A 489 34.75 -25.55 10.81
N THR A 490 33.87 -26.54 10.96
CA THR A 490 33.90 -27.77 10.17
C THR A 490 33.07 -27.61 8.88
N ALA A 491 32.05 -26.76 8.88
CA ALA A 491 31.23 -26.44 7.71
C ALA A 491 32.00 -25.62 6.65
N ASN A 492 32.76 -24.59 7.07
CA ASN A 492 33.53 -23.73 6.15
C ASN A 492 34.71 -24.42 5.45
N LYS A 493 35.12 -25.62 5.90
CA LYS A 493 36.17 -26.40 5.22
C LYS A 493 35.61 -27.29 4.11
N SER A 494 34.30 -27.56 4.09
CA SER A 494 33.66 -28.39 3.06
C SER A 494 33.28 -27.61 1.81
N GLU A 495 32.96 -26.31 1.91
CA GLU A 495 32.65 -25.46 0.75
C GLU A 495 33.91 -25.06 -0.05
N ALA A 496 35.04 -24.83 0.63
CA ALA A 496 36.30 -24.50 -0.04
C ALA A 496 36.92 -25.67 -0.84
N GLN A 497 36.43 -26.90 -0.65
CA GLN A 497 36.92 -28.09 -1.36
C GLN A 497 36.09 -28.43 -2.61
N VAL A 498 34.91 -27.81 -2.78
CA VAL A 498 34.04 -27.98 -3.95
C VAL A 498 34.40 -26.98 -5.06
N ASP A 499 34.79 -25.75 -4.69
CA ASP A 499 35.18 -24.72 -5.66
C ASP A 499 36.55 -24.98 -6.33
N ALA A 500 37.44 -25.75 -5.69
CA ALA A 500 38.73 -26.13 -6.28
C ALA A 500 38.63 -27.25 -7.33
N GLN A 501 37.51 -27.97 -7.41
CA GLN A 501 37.31 -29.04 -8.40
C GLN A 501 36.67 -28.52 -9.69
N VAL A 502 35.93 -27.40 -9.65
CA VAL A 502 35.27 -26.82 -10.84
C VAL A 502 36.21 -26.00 -11.72
N SER A 503 37.31 -25.46 -11.16
CA SER A 503 38.30 -24.71 -11.94
C SER A 503 39.32 -25.57 -12.71
N LYS A 504 39.27 -26.91 -12.62
CA LYS A 504 40.14 -27.80 -13.42
C LYS A 504 39.48 -28.38 -14.68
N ASP A 505 38.16 -28.30 -14.81
CA ASP A 505 37.44 -28.87 -15.96
C ASP A 505 37.17 -27.87 -17.10
N VAL A 506 37.62 -26.61 -16.97
CA VAL A 506 37.44 -25.56 -18.01
C VAL A 506 38.69 -25.36 -18.87
N GLU A 507 39.82 -26.01 -18.56
CA GLU A 507 41.07 -25.84 -19.33
C GLU A 507 41.35 -26.97 -20.35
N ASP A 508 40.53 -28.03 -20.39
CA ASP A 508 40.67 -29.16 -21.34
C ASP A 508 39.63 -29.18 -22.49
N GLN A 509 38.94 -28.06 -22.74
CA GLN A 509 38.09 -27.88 -23.93
C GLN A 509 38.37 -26.57 -24.68
N LYS A 510 39.62 -26.37 -25.10
CA LYS A 510 39.96 -25.41 -26.14
C LYS A 510 40.92 -25.97 -27.17
#